data_AF-K9TRR4-F1
#
_entry.id   AF-K9TRR4-F1
#
_cell.length_a   1.000
_cell.length_b   1.000
_cell.length_c   1.000
_cell.angle_alpha   90.00
_cell.angle_beta   90.00
_cell.angle_gamma   90.00
#
_symmetry.space_group_name_H-M   'P 1'
#
loop_
_entity.id
_entity.type
_entity.pdbx_description
1 polymer ?
#
loop_
_entity_poly.entity_id
_entity_poly.type
_entity_poly.pdbx_seq_one_letter_code
_entity_poly.pdbx_strand_id
1 'polypeptide(L)'
;MTTDLLNIQVQKPAETSWNKINLTVLIAEKAEGGYQATVLGWSDCQGSGLTKEEAIANLNQALSTRLETTEIASLQIVNPNAEHPWMKLAGKYKDDPDFDEMLADIEALRQERDAEIEIMVEYNPQLDAEELGK
;
A
#
# COMPACT_ATOMS: atom_id res chain seq x y z
N MET A 1 11.93 -2.15 40.58
CA MET A 1 11.01 -1.99 39.44
C MET A 1 11.85 -1.50 38.29
N THR A 2 12.26 -2.40 37.41
CA THR A 2 13.20 -2.12 36.32
C THR A 2 12.38 -1.67 35.13
N THR A 3 12.58 -0.42 34.71
CA THR A 3 11.95 0.11 33.49
C THR A 3 12.69 -0.49 32.31
N ASP A 4 12.07 -1.45 31.63
CA ASP A 4 12.57 -1.96 30.35
C ASP A 4 12.57 -0.82 29.33
N LEU A 5 13.77 -0.39 28.95
CA LEU A 5 14.00 0.55 27.87
C LEU A 5 13.66 -0.18 26.56
N LEU A 6 12.54 0.21 25.93
CA LEU A 6 12.22 -0.20 24.56
C LEU A 6 13.42 0.14 23.66
N ASN A 7 14.05 -0.90 23.13
CA ASN A 7 15.20 -0.80 22.25
C ASN A 7 14.73 -0.31 20.87
N ILE A 8 14.53 1.00 20.72
CA ILE A 8 14.10 1.64 19.48
C ILE A 8 15.26 1.59 18.49
N GLN A 9 15.19 0.66 17.53
CA GLN A 9 16.12 0.62 16.40
C GLN A 9 15.58 1.56 15.31
N VAL A 10 16.15 2.76 15.22
CA VAL A 10 15.92 3.67 14.09
C VAL A 10 16.66 3.09 12.89
N GLN A 11 15.93 2.52 11.94
CA GLN A 11 16.52 2.04 10.69
C GLN A 11 16.89 3.26 9.84
N LYS A 12 18.15 3.31 9.39
CA LYS A 12 18.57 4.23 8.32
C LYS A 12 17.83 3.78 7.05
N PRO A 13 16.95 4.61 6.46
CA PRO A 13 16.18 4.16 5.32
C PRO A 13 17.10 3.86 4.15
N ALA A 14 16.88 2.70 3.52
CA ALA A 14 17.48 2.31 2.27
C ALA A 14 17.20 3.41 1.22
N GLU A 15 18.21 3.69 0.39
CA GLU A 15 18.29 4.77 -0.59
C GLU A 15 17.01 4.93 -1.42
N THR A 16 16.06 5.68 -0.85
CA THR A 16 14.86 6.16 -1.50
C THR A 16 15.05 7.66 -1.57
N SER A 17 14.77 8.28 -2.72
CA SER A 17 14.97 9.71 -2.97
C SER A 17 14.44 10.57 -1.80
N TRP A 18 15.34 11.02 -0.92
CA TRP A 18 15.05 11.73 0.34
C TRP A 18 14.37 13.10 0.15
N ASN A 19 14.25 13.53 -1.10
CA ASN A 19 13.75 14.84 -1.49
C ASN A 19 12.25 14.88 -1.81
N LYS A 20 11.52 13.74 -1.76
CA LYS A 20 10.09 13.73 -2.05
C LYS A 20 9.30 12.95 -1.00
N ILE A 21 8.53 13.69 -0.20
CA ILE A 21 7.61 13.15 0.80
C ILE A 21 6.20 13.35 0.27
N ASN A 22 5.38 12.28 0.25
CA ASN A 22 3.97 12.37 -0.07
C ASN A 22 3.18 12.47 1.24
N LEU A 23 2.45 13.56 1.44
CA LEU A 23 1.61 13.79 2.61
C LEU A 23 0.15 13.86 2.19
N THR A 24 -0.71 13.22 2.97
CA THR A 24 -2.16 13.32 2.79
C THR A 24 -2.66 14.60 3.47
N VAL A 25 -3.44 15.41 2.75
CA VAL A 25 -3.92 16.71 3.21
C VAL A 25 -5.45 16.73 3.25
N LEU A 26 -6.00 17.16 4.37
CA LEU A 26 -7.41 17.51 4.53
C LEU A 26 -7.63 18.96 4.10
N ILE A 27 -8.61 19.21 3.23
CA ILE A 27 -9.01 20.57 2.83
C ILE A 27 -10.44 20.82 3.31
N ALA A 28 -10.61 21.81 4.16
CA ALA A 28 -11.89 22.23 4.73
C ALA A 28 -12.22 23.67 4.33
N GLU A 29 -13.50 23.95 4.09
CA GLU A 29 -13.99 25.32 3.94
C GLU A 29 -14.23 25.93 5.33
N LYS A 30 -13.84 27.19 5.52
CA LYS A 30 -13.99 27.88 6.81
C LYS A 30 -15.34 28.55 6.92
N ALA A 31 -15.87 28.63 8.13
CA ALA A 31 -17.14 29.30 8.42
C ALA A 31 -17.14 30.80 8.05
N GLU A 32 -15.97 31.45 8.11
CA GLU A 32 -15.79 32.87 7.74
C GLU A 32 -15.50 33.08 6.24
N GLY A 33 -15.54 31.99 5.45
CA GLY A 33 -15.14 31.97 4.05
C GLY A 33 -13.68 31.56 3.84
N GLY A 34 -13.37 31.10 2.63
CA GLY A 34 -12.05 30.58 2.28
C GLY A 34 -11.82 29.14 2.74
N TYR A 35 -10.57 28.70 2.69
CA TYR A 35 -10.15 27.31 2.84
C TYR A 35 -9.02 27.15 3.87
N GLN A 36 -8.97 25.97 4.47
CA GLN A 36 -7.91 25.50 5.34
C GLN A 36 -7.40 24.15 4.83
N ALA A 37 -6.10 24.03 4.67
CA ALA A 37 -5.42 22.79 4.33
C ALA A 37 -4.63 22.31 5.55
N THR A 38 -4.78 21.06 5.96
CA THR A 38 -4.10 20.49 7.15
C THR A 38 -3.52 19.11 6.81
N VAL A 39 -2.28 18.83 7.22
CA VAL A 39 -1.70 17.50 7.03
C VAL A 39 -2.35 16.50 7.98
N LEU A 40 -2.79 15.36 7.44
CA LEU A 40 -3.47 14.34 8.22
C LEU A 40 -2.52 13.78 9.30
N GLY A 41 -2.98 13.84 10.56
CA GLY A 41 -2.20 13.42 11.73
C GLY A 41 -1.25 14.51 12.28
N TRP A 42 -1.09 15.65 11.60
CA TRP A 42 -0.21 16.75 12.01
C TRP A 42 -1.03 18.04 12.15
N SER A 43 -1.77 18.16 13.26
CA SER A 43 -2.65 19.32 13.54
C SER A 43 -1.95 20.66 13.48
N ASP A 44 -0.65 20.68 13.78
CA ASP A 44 0.15 21.90 13.88
C ASP A 44 0.65 22.38 12.51
N CYS A 45 0.50 21.56 11.46
CA CYS A 45 0.89 21.90 10.10
C CYS A 45 -0.36 22.18 9.25
N GLN A 46 -0.68 23.47 9.15
CA GLN A 46 -1.85 23.98 8.46
C GLN A 46 -1.55 25.23 7.64
N GLY A 47 -2.27 25.39 6.53
CA GLY A 47 -2.26 26.57 5.67
C GLY A 47 -3.69 27.06 5.45
N SER A 48 -3.85 28.35 5.24
CA SER A 48 -5.17 28.98 5.02
C SER A 48 -5.11 29.95 3.86
N GLY A 49 -6.18 30.07 3.09
CA GLY A 49 -6.26 30.97 1.95
C GLY A 49 -7.70 31.22 1.53
N LEU A 50 -7.92 32.20 0.65
CA LEU A 50 -9.23 32.47 0.07
C LEU A 50 -9.62 31.41 -0.97
N THR A 51 -8.62 30.75 -1.58
CA THR A 51 -8.81 29.60 -2.47
C THR A 51 -8.15 28.33 -1.93
N LYS A 52 -8.50 27.19 -2.53
CA LYS A 52 -7.87 25.90 -2.18
C LYS A 52 -6.37 25.92 -2.49
N GLU A 53 -6.00 26.49 -3.64
CA GLU A 53 -4.63 26.60 -4.11
C GLU A 53 -3.79 27.45 -3.17
N GLU A 54 -4.35 28.57 -2.70
CA GLU A 54 -3.68 29.44 -1.72
C GLU A 54 -3.51 28.75 -0.36
N ALA A 55 -4.52 28.03 0.11
CA ALA A 55 -4.41 27.25 1.35
C ALA A 55 -3.33 26.16 1.25
N ILE A 56 -3.22 25.48 0.10
CA ILE A 56 -2.18 24.48 -0.16
C ILE A 56 -0.79 25.13 -0.26
N ALA A 57 -0.67 26.26 -0.94
CA ALA A 57 0.61 26.98 -1.06
C ALA A 57 1.11 27.41 0.31
N ASN A 58 0.23 27.96 1.15
CA ASN A 58 0.56 28.38 2.50
C ASN A 58 0.89 27.18 3.41
N LEU A 59 0.22 26.04 3.22
CA LEU A 59 0.57 24.79 3.90
C LEU A 59 1.97 24.32 3.49
N ASN A 60 2.32 24.39 2.21
CA ASN A 60 3.62 23.99 1.71
C ASN A 60 4.75 24.85 2.28
N GLN A 61 4.51 26.16 2.43
CA GLN A 61 5.45 27.06 3.11
C GLN A 61 5.63 26.68 4.59
N ALA A 62 4.53 26.45 5.31
CA ALA A 62 4.58 26.02 6.71
C ALA A 62 5.32 24.69 6.89
N LEU A 63 5.13 23.74 5.97
CA LEU A 63 5.84 22.45 5.96
C LEU A 63 7.33 22.64 5.69
N SER A 64 7.70 23.44 4.70
CA SER A 64 9.10 23.73 4.38
C SER A 64 9.84 24.30 5.58
N THR A 65 9.27 25.31 6.24
CA THR A 65 9.86 25.91 7.46
C THR A 65 9.95 24.91 8.61
N ARG A 66 8.95 24.05 8.79
CA ARG A 66 8.98 23.03 9.86
C ARG A 66 10.10 22.01 9.61
N LEU A 67 10.25 21.56 8.37
CA LEU A 67 11.21 20.52 7.99
C LEU A 67 12.66 21.03 7.92
N GLU A 68 12.89 22.34 7.85
CA GLU A 68 14.24 22.91 8.02
C GLU A 68 14.85 22.62 9.40
N THR A 69 14.00 22.48 10.42
CA THR A 69 14.42 22.33 11.83
C THR A 69 14.07 20.96 12.42
N THR A 70 13.46 20.07 11.63
CA THR A 70 12.90 18.80 12.10
C THR A 70 13.31 17.65 11.19
N GLU A 71 13.71 16.52 11.77
CA GLU A 71 13.98 15.28 11.05
C GLU A 71 12.73 14.37 11.05
N ILE A 72 12.42 13.78 9.90
CA ILE A 72 11.39 12.73 9.80
C ILE A 72 12.08 11.37 9.92
N ALA A 73 11.70 10.60 10.94
CA ALA A 73 12.14 9.22 11.11
C ALA A 73 10.97 8.25 10.93
N SER A 74 11.21 7.17 10.19
CA SER A 74 10.28 6.05 10.09
C SER A 74 10.54 5.07 11.21
N LEU A 75 9.53 4.83 12.06
CA LEU A 75 9.59 3.80 13.08
C LEU A 75 8.79 2.58 12.64
N GLN A 76 9.47 1.46 12.44
CA GLN A 76 8.81 0.17 12.27
C GLN A 76 8.51 -0.42 13.64
N ILE A 77 7.24 -0.71 13.90
CA ILE A 77 6.78 -1.36 15.12
C ILE A 77 6.28 -2.75 14.73
N VAL A 78 6.75 -3.79 15.41
CA VAL A 78 6.19 -5.14 15.27
C VAL A 78 4.88 -5.18 16.06
N ASN A 79 3.77 -5.49 15.40
CA ASN A 79 2.51 -5.76 16.10
C ASN A 79 2.62 -7.14 16.77
N PRO A 80 2.70 -7.22 18.11
CA PRO A 80 2.90 -8.49 18.80
C PRO A 80 1.70 -9.44 18.68
N ASN A 81 0.53 -8.93 18.30
CA ASN A 81 -0.73 -9.68 18.21
C ASN A 81 -1.23 -9.82 16.76
N ALA A 82 -0.43 -9.46 15.76
CA ALA A 82 -0.81 -9.66 14.37
C ALA A 82 -0.62 -11.13 13.98
N GLU A 83 -1.63 -11.97 14.22
CA GLU A 83 -1.76 -13.19 13.44
C GLU A 83 -1.92 -12.81 11.96
N HIS A 84 -1.13 -13.44 11.09
CA HIS A 84 -1.23 -13.19 9.66
C HIS A 84 -2.66 -13.50 9.20
N PRO A 85 -3.37 -12.57 8.52
CA PRO A 85 -4.81 -12.71 8.25
C PRO A 85 -5.21 -14.01 7.56
N TRP A 86 -4.30 -14.60 6.77
CA TRP A 86 -4.53 -15.83 6.02
C TRP A 86 -4.22 -17.11 6.80
N MET A 87 -3.63 -17.02 7.99
CA MET A 87 -3.33 -18.21 8.81
C MET A 87 -4.59 -18.98 9.20
N LYS A 88 -5.71 -18.28 9.38
CA LYS A 88 -7.01 -18.92 9.69
C LYS A 88 -7.59 -19.73 8.52
N LEU A 89 -7.05 -19.55 7.31
CA LEU A 89 -7.53 -20.20 6.10
C LEU A 89 -6.62 -21.34 5.64
N ALA A 90 -5.41 -21.44 6.21
CA ALA A 90 -4.46 -22.49 5.85
C ALA A 90 -5.04 -23.87 6.19
N GLY A 91 -5.15 -24.73 5.18
CA GLY A 91 -5.67 -26.10 5.34
C GLY A 91 -7.18 -26.19 5.57
N LYS A 92 -7.95 -25.11 5.36
CA LYS A 92 -9.41 -25.06 5.61
C LYS A 92 -10.18 -26.21 4.94
N TYR A 93 -9.73 -26.69 3.79
CA TYR A 93 -10.41 -27.72 2.99
C TYR A 93 -9.71 -29.08 3.03
N LYS A 94 -8.73 -29.29 3.93
CA LYS A 94 -7.95 -30.53 3.98
C LYS A 94 -8.82 -31.77 4.19
N ASP A 95 -9.83 -31.65 5.05
CA ASP A 95 -10.72 -32.75 5.43
C ASP A 95 -12.09 -32.63 4.76
N ASP A 96 -12.20 -31.81 3.70
CA ASP A 96 -13.43 -31.68 2.93
C ASP A 96 -13.62 -32.96 2.09
N PRO A 97 -14.77 -33.65 2.20
CA PRO A 97 -15.02 -34.91 1.49
C PRO A 97 -14.98 -34.75 -0.02
N ASP A 98 -15.24 -33.55 -0.53
CA ASP A 98 -15.30 -33.26 -1.97
C ASP A 98 -13.96 -32.70 -2.49
N PHE A 99 -12.92 -32.63 -1.64
CA PHE A 99 -11.63 -32.03 -1.99
C PHE A 99 -10.94 -32.74 -3.16
N ASP A 100 -10.96 -34.08 -3.16
CA ASP A 100 -10.34 -34.88 -4.21
C ASP A 100 -11.09 -34.76 -5.55
N GLU A 101 -12.42 -34.67 -5.51
CA GLU A 101 -13.26 -34.45 -6.70
C GLU A 101 -13.00 -33.07 -7.29
N MET A 102 -12.98 -32.02 -6.45
CA MET A 102 -12.64 -30.66 -6.86
C MET A 102 -11.24 -30.60 -7.50
N LEU A 103 -10.24 -31.32 -6.97
CA LEU A 103 -8.90 -31.37 -7.57
C LEU A 103 -8.91 -32.06 -8.93
N ALA A 104 -9.68 -33.14 -9.09
CA ALA A 104 -9.84 -33.82 -10.37
C ALA A 104 -10.48 -32.92 -11.42
N ASP A 105 -11.51 -32.15 -11.05
CA ASP A 105 -12.16 -31.17 -11.93
C ASP A 105 -11.21 -30.05 -12.35
N ILE A 106 -10.43 -29.51 -11.40
CA ILE A 106 -9.42 -28.48 -11.70
C ILE A 106 -8.37 -29.02 -12.67
N GLU A 107 -7.92 -30.26 -12.47
CA GLU A 107 -6.93 -30.89 -13.34
C GLU A 107 -7.49 -31.12 -14.75
N ALA A 108 -8.72 -31.60 -14.88
CA ALA A 108 -9.40 -31.75 -16.16
C ALA A 108 -9.54 -30.41 -16.90
N LEU A 109 -9.95 -29.35 -16.19
CA LEU A 109 -10.06 -28.00 -16.75
C LEU A 109 -8.71 -27.45 -17.20
N ARG A 110 -7.62 -27.75 -16.49
CA ARG A 110 -6.26 -27.34 -16.92
C ARG A 110 -5.85 -28.05 -18.20
N GLN A 111 -6.06 -29.36 -18.28
CA GLN A 111 -5.72 -30.14 -19.46
C GLN A 111 -6.51 -29.72 -20.70
N GLU A 112 -7.81 -29.43 -20.54
CA GLU A 112 -8.65 -28.90 -21.62
C GLU A 112 -8.11 -27.56 -22.13
N ARG A 113 -7.79 -26.63 -21.22
CA ARG A 113 -7.24 -25.32 -21.58
C ARG A 113 -5.85 -25.41 -22.21
N ASP A 114 -4.98 -26.27 -21.70
CA ASP A 114 -3.65 -26.48 -22.27
C ASP A 114 -3.77 -27.04 -23.70
N ALA A 115 -4.67 -27.99 -23.94
CA ALA A 115 -4.94 -28.52 -25.28
C ALA A 115 -5.55 -27.46 -26.21
N GLU A 116 -6.48 -26.63 -25.74
CA GLU A 116 -7.01 -25.50 -26.51
C GLU A 116 -5.92 -24.51 -26.91
N ILE A 117 -5.00 -24.18 -25.99
CA ILE A 117 -3.87 -23.30 -26.24
C ILE A 117 -2.92 -23.93 -27.27
N GLU A 118 -2.57 -25.21 -27.12
CA GLU A 118 -1.73 -25.93 -28.09
C GLU A 118 -2.34 -25.91 -29.50
N ILE A 119 -3.64 -26.17 -29.61
CA ILE A 119 -4.38 -26.09 -30.87
C ILE A 119 -4.33 -24.65 -31.43
N MET A 120 -4.60 -23.63 -30.61
CA MET A 120 -4.55 -22.24 -31.06
C MET A 120 -3.16 -21.81 -31.54
N VAL A 121 -2.10 -22.26 -30.86
CA VAL A 121 -0.70 -21.99 -31.23
C VAL A 121 -0.30 -22.72 -32.52
N GLU A 122 -0.76 -23.95 -32.73
CA GLU A 122 -0.50 -24.71 -33.96
C GLU A 122 -1.12 -24.03 -35.20
N TYR A 123 -2.37 -23.54 -35.08
CA TYR A 123 -3.07 -22.90 -36.20
C TYR A 123 -2.71 -21.43 -36.42
N ASN A 124 -2.14 -20.75 -35.43
CA ASN A 124 -1.68 -19.37 -35.56
C ASN A 124 -0.37 -19.13 -34.77
N PRO A 125 0.80 -19.49 -35.36
CA PRO A 125 2.12 -19.42 -34.74
C PRO A 125 2.68 -17.98 -34.64
N GLN A 126 1.81 -16.97 -34.54
CA GLN A 126 2.16 -15.59 -34.18
C GLN A 126 1.57 -15.19 -32.81
N LEU A 127 0.73 -16.04 -32.18
CA LEU A 127 0.11 -15.81 -30.86
C LEU A 127 1.02 -16.14 -29.68
N ASP A 128 2.09 -16.89 -29.93
CA ASP A 128 3.11 -17.35 -29.00
C ASP A 128 3.94 -16.23 -28.34
N ALA A 129 3.86 -14.98 -28.84
CA ALA A 129 4.54 -13.84 -28.24
C ALA A 129 3.64 -12.93 -27.37
N GLU A 130 2.34 -12.80 -27.67
CA GLU A 130 1.47 -11.81 -27.01
C GLU A 130 0.70 -12.37 -25.78
N GLU A 131 0.32 -13.65 -25.77
CA GLU A 131 -0.39 -14.24 -24.62
C GLU A 131 0.51 -14.98 -23.61
N LEU A 132 1.77 -15.27 -23.96
CA LEU A 132 2.73 -15.95 -23.05
C LEU A 132 3.39 -15.01 -22.03
N GLY A 133 3.04 -13.72 -22.00
CA GLY A 133 3.43 -12.78 -20.95
C GLY A 133 4.94 -12.75 -20.65
N LYS A 134 5.78 -12.79 -21.69
CA LYS A 134 7.22 -12.55 -21.59
C LYS A 134 7.61 -11.27 -22.30
#